data_AF-A0A1H6W0C6-F1
#
_entry.id   AF-A0A1H6W0C6-F1
#
_cell.length_a   1.000
_cell.length_b   1.000
_cell.length_c   1.000
_cell.angle_alpha   90.00
_cell.angle_beta   90.00
_cell.angle_gamma   90.00
#
_symmetry.space_group_name_H-M   'P 1'
#
loop_
_entity.id
_entity.type
_entity.pdbx_description
1 polymer ?
#
loop_
_entity_poly.entity_id
_entity_poly.type
_entity_poly.pdbx_seq_one_letter_code
_entity_poly.pdbx_strand_id
1 'polypeptide(L)' 'MTHSHIIRNSLNIKDENIIFDVNNYLCIEEKIKGVNYLVYQATLTYKPKACHHCGSVNENYSIT' A
#
# COMPACT_ATOMS: atom_id res chain seq x y z
N MET A 1 8.84 8.92 16.08
CA MET A 1 8.59 7.93 15.00
C MET A 1 7.20 8.17 14.46
N THR A 2 7.01 8.15 13.14
CA THR A 2 5.69 8.27 12.53
C THR A 2 5.01 6.90 12.49
N HIS A 3 3.67 6.85 12.60
CA HIS A 3 2.90 5.60 12.52
C HIS A 3 3.21 4.80 11.24
N SER A 4 3.39 5.50 10.12
CA SER A 4 3.77 4.88 8.84
C SER A 4 5.09 4.12 8.92
N HIS A 5 6.09 4.62 9.67
CA HIS A 5 7.36 3.91 9.84
C HIS A 5 7.19 2.59 10.61
N ILE A 6 6.40 2.60 11.69
CA ILE A 6 6.14 1.40 12.51
C ILE A 6 5.41 0.34 11.68
N ILE A 7 4.36 0.72 10.94
CA ILE A 7 3.58 -0.19 10.11
C ILE A 7 4.45 -0.76 8.98
N ARG A 8 5.23 0.09 8.29
CA ARG A 8 6.15 -0.36 7.23
C ARG A 8 7.16 -1.40 7.76
N ASN A 9 7.79 -1.13 8.91
CA ASN A 9 8.72 -2.09 9.50
C ASN A 9 8.03 -3.40 9.91
N SER A 10 6.84 -3.31 10.51
CA SER A 10 6.09 -4.49 10.97
C SER A 10 5.67 -5.40 9.81
N LEU A 11 5.31 -4.82 8.66
CA LEU A 11 4.91 -5.54 7.44
C LEU A 11 6.08 -5.78 6.46
N ASN A 12 7.31 -5.42 6.85
CA ASN A 12 8.49 -5.50 6.00
C ASN A 12 8.34 -4.79 4.63
N ILE A 13 7.63 -3.67 4.61
CA ILE A 13 7.45 -2.81 3.44
C ILE A 13 8.62 -1.82 3.36
N LYS A 14 9.43 -1.94 2.32
CA LYS A 14 10.65 -1.11 2.13
C LYS A 14 10.38 0.25 1.49
N ASP A 15 9.24 0.44 0.83
CA ASP A 15 8.92 1.67 0.12
C ASP A 15 8.50 2.77 1.12
N GLU A 16 9.33 3.80 1.24
CA GLU A 16 9.11 4.91 2.17
C GLU A 16 8.03 5.89 1.69
N ASN A 17 7.64 5.80 0.42
CA ASN A 17 6.63 6.65 -0.18
C ASN A 17 5.19 6.14 0.06
N ILE A 18 5.04 5.01 0.75
CA ILE A 18 3.75 4.52 1.22
C ILE A 18 3.46 5.18 2.58
N ILE A 19 2.47 6.07 2.57
CA ILE A 19 2.04 6.82 3.75
C ILE A 19 0.75 6.22 4.30
N PHE A 20 0.78 5.91 5.59
CA PHE A 20 -0.39 5.52 6.36
C PHE A 20 -0.88 6.77 7.11
N ASP A 21 -1.94 7.41 6.61
CA ASP A 21 -2.51 8.64 7.18
C ASP A 21 -3.22 8.33 8.50
N VAL A 22 -2.79 9.02 9.56
CA VAL A 22 -3.26 8.78 10.92
C VAL A 22 -4.72 9.10 11.13
N ASN A 23 -5.25 10.04 10.34
CA ASN A 23 -6.63 10.49 10.47
C ASN A 23 -7.60 9.65 9.64
N ASN A 24 -7.08 8.86 8.69
CA ASN A 24 -7.89 8.16 7.67
C ASN A 24 -7.62 6.65 7.60
N TYR A 25 -6.68 6.09 8.36
CA TYR A 25 -6.51 4.64 8.37
C TYR A 25 -7.76 3.98 8.99
N LEU A 26 -8.48 3.21 8.18
CA LEU A 26 -9.45 2.23 8.64
C LEU A 26 -8.70 0.91 8.74
N CYS A 27 -8.40 0.49 9.96
CA CYS A 27 -7.92 -0.85 10.26
C CYS A 27 -9.15 -1.75 10.42
N ILE A 28 -9.66 -2.26 9.30
CA ILE A 28 -10.91 -3.01 9.25
C ILE A 28 -10.64 -4.49 9.08
N GLU A 29 -11.42 -5.30 9.78
CA GLU A 29 -11.48 -6.72 9.51
C GLU A 29 -12.40 -6.97 8.31
N GLU A 30 -11.82 -7.48 7.22
CA GLU A 30 -12.56 -7.81 6.01
C GLU A 30 -12.44 -9.30 5.68
N LYS A 31 -13.50 -9.87 5.13
CA LYS A 31 -13.52 -11.25 4.65
C LYS A 31 -13.22 -11.29 3.15
N ILE A 32 -11.99 -11.64 2.79
CA ILE A 32 -11.54 -11.74 1.39
C ILE A 32 -11.41 -13.23 1.04
N LYS A 33 -12.15 -13.68 0.01
CA LYS A 33 -12.14 -15.09 -0.44
C LYS A 33 -12.38 -16.11 0.67
N GLY A 34 -13.23 -15.77 1.64
CA GLY A 34 -13.61 -16.67 2.74
C GLY A 34 -12.71 -16.61 3.99
N VAL A 35 -11.58 -15.90 3.93
CA VAL A 35 -10.63 -15.74 5.04
C VAL A 35 -10.73 -14.32 5.60
N ASN A 36 -10.63 -14.18 6.92
CA ASN A 36 -10.65 -12.88 7.59
C ASN A 36 -9.24 -12.27 7.56
N TYR A 37 -9.14 -11.02 7.15
CA TYR A 37 -7.91 -10.26 7.07
C TYR A 37 -8.06 -8.94 7.80
N LEU A 38 -6.97 -8.48 8.40
CA LEU A 38 -6.83 -7.10 8.84
C LEU A 38 -6.31 -6.26 7.67
N VAL A 39 -7.12 -5.34 7.17
CA VAL A 39 -6.79 -4.52 6.00
C VAL A 39 -6.30 -3.15 6.44
N TYR A 40 -5.14 -2.77 5.94
CA TYR A 40 -4.55 -1.44 6.14
C TYR A 40 -4.64 -0.64 4.84
N GLN A 41 -5.35 0.48 4.87
CA GLN A 41 -5.37 1.43 3.76
C GLN A 41 -4.17 2.39 3.85
N ALA A 42 -3.54 2.67 2.71
CA ALA A 42 -2.39 3.56 2.59
C ALA A 42 -2.37 4.27 1.24
N THR A 43 -1.66 5.40 1.19
CA THR A 43 -1.49 6.20 -0.03
C THR A 43 -0.07 6.08 -0.54
N LEU A 44 0.07 5.77 -1.84
CA LEU A 44 1.34 5.86 -2.54
C LEU A 44 1.54 7.30 -3.03
N THR A 45 2.62 7.96 -2.61
CA THR A 45 2.84 9.39 -2.93
C THR A 45 3.47 9.65 -4.30
N TYR A 46 3.80 8.60 -5.04
CA TYR A 46 4.33 8.71 -6.40
C TYR A 46 3.52 7.85 -7.36
N LYS A 47 3.61 8.21 -8.64
CA LYS A 47 3.09 7.39 -9.74
C LYS A 47 4.24 6.58 -10.32
N PRO A 48 4.26 5.23 -10.18
CA PRO A 48 5.27 4.41 -10.86
C PRO A 48 5.09 4.53 -12.36
N LYS A 49 6.18 4.68 -13.13
CA LYS A 49 6.13 4.78 -14.60
C LYS A 49 5.87 3.42 -15.25
N ALA A 50 6.49 2.39 -14.72
CA ALA A 50 6.34 1.01 -15.14
C ALA A 50 6.68 0.09 -13.96
N CYS A 51 6.24 -1.17 -14.03
CA CYS A 51 6.65 -2.18 -13.07
C CYS A 51 8.12 -2.57 -13.30
N HIS A 52 8.98 -2.45 -12.28
CA HIS A 52 10.38 -2.85 -12.39
C HIS A 52 10.60 -4.37 -12.59
N HIS A 53 9.58 -5.20 -12.33
CA HIS A 53 9.67 -6.66 -12.48
C HIS A 53 9.23 -7.16 -13.86
N CYS A 54 8.15 -6.61 -14.41
CA CYS A 54 7.57 -7.10 -15.67
C CYS A 54 7.60 -6.07 -16.82
N GLY A 55 7.99 -4.82 -16.55
CA GLY A 55 8.09 -3.77 -17.57
C GLY A 55 6.77 -3.15 -18.01
N SER A 56 5.63 -3.65 -17.54
CA SER A 56 4.31 -3.10 -17.90
C SER A 56 4.21 -1.63 -17.51
N VAL A 57 3.80 -0.80 -18.46
CA VAL A 57 3.71 0.66 -18.32
C VAL A 57 2.44 1.02 -17.55
N ASN A 58 2.57 1.97 -16.63
CA ASN A 58 1.43 2.54 -15.93
C ASN A 58 0.86 3.70 -16.75
N GLU A 59 -0.11 3.38 -17.60
CA GLU A 59 -0.89 4.37 -18.33
C GLU A 59 -2.15 4.70 -17.53
N ASN A 60 -2.22 5.91 -16.97
CA ASN A 60 -3.40 6.41 -16.25
C ASN A 60 -3.94 5.51 -15.12
N TYR A 61 -3.06 4.96 -14.27
CA TYR A 61 -3.43 4.02 -13.19
C TYR A 61 -3.98 2.68 -13.68
N SER A 62 -3.85 2.42 -14.99
CA SER A 62 -4.10 1.13 -15.61
C SER A 62 -2.77 0.51 -16.00
N ILE A 63 -2.64 -0.79 -15.75
CA ILE A 63 -1.55 -1.60 -16.27
C ILE A 63 -2.08 -2.23 -17.55
N THR A 64 -1.44 -1.93 -18.67
CA THR A 64 -1.80 -2.46 -19.99
C THR A 64 -0.70 -3.38 -20.51
#